data_AF-H3GC10-F1
#
_entry.id   AF-H3GC10-F1
#
_cell.length_a   1.000
_cell.length_b   1.000
_cell.length_c   1.000
_cell.angle_alpha   90.00
_cell.angle_beta   90.00
_cell.angle_gamma   90.00
#
_symmetry.space_group_name_H-M   'P 1'
#
loop_
_entity.id
_entity.type
_entity.pdbx_description
1 polymer ?
#
loop_
_entity_poly.entity_id
_entity_poly.type
_entity_poly.pdbx_seq_one_letter_code
_entity_poly.pdbx_strand_id
1 'polypeptide(L)'
;MVHKYIRIRDAVKHVPAVEEPLPCLSHHRRILVLHNKMKELQSVCEKLQEHKRTLGEVRALFDACMAKYPVMEEYLKPTAKIVLSPTFEAAAIKVTSSRPVSSAEAKTLEPFRRPEGSEQSGDEPAPDFASEILRRAKKPRTSQRRAVDYVPLLGAIPQPVTDASGYSRSANRDLWNASTLVS
;
A
#
# COMPACT_ATOMS: atom_id res chain seq x y z
N MET A 1 -7.20 15.05 20.98
CA MET A 1 -7.32 15.22 22.45
C MET A 1 -5.98 15.30 23.18
N VAL A 2 -5.12 14.27 23.14
CA VAL A 2 -3.84 14.24 23.89
C VAL A 2 -2.91 15.41 23.56
N HIS A 3 -2.77 15.76 22.28
CA HIS A 3 -1.98 16.92 21.84
C HIS A 3 -2.47 18.24 22.46
N LYS A 4 -3.80 18.42 22.57
CA LYS A 4 -4.41 19.60 23.18
C LYS A 4 -4.08 19.67 24.67
N TYR A 5 -4.19 18.54 25.39
CA TYR A 5 -3.80 18.46 26.81
C TYR A 5 -2.34 18.90 27.01
N ILE A 6 -1.40 18.38 26.22
CA ILE A 6 0.03 18.73 26.33
C ILE A 6 0.24 20.24 26.13
N ARG A 7 -0.42 20.83 25.12
CA ARG A 7 -0.30 22.26 24.80
C ARG A 7 -0.80 23.18 25.92
N ILE A 8 -1.85 22.79 26.64
CA ILE A 8 -2.49 23.65 27.64
C ILE A 8 -2.02 23.39 29.07
N ARG A 9 -1.31 22.28 29.32
CA ARG A 9 -0.96 21.80 30.66
C ARG A 9 -0.26 22.86 31.52
N ASP A 10 0.68 23.60 30.95
CA ASP A 10 1.43 24.63 31.68
C ASP A 10 0.59 25.87 32.02
N ALA A 11 -0.46 26.15 31.26
CA ALA A 11 -1.39 27.23 31.60
C ALA A 11 -2.40 26.77 32.67
N VAL A 12 -2.89 25.54 32.55
CA VAL A 12 -3.93 24.97 33.41
C VAL A 12 -3.42 24.69 34.83
N LYS A 13 -2.13 24.40 35.02
CA LYS A 13 -1.53 24.17 36.35
C LYS A 13 -1.64 25.37 37.30
N HIS A 14 -1.88 26.57 36.77
CA HIS A 14 -2.00 27.81 37.56
C HIS A 14 -3.45 28.16 37.89
N VAL A 15 -4.41 27.33 37.47
CA VAL A 15 -5.84 27.54 37.73
C VAL A 15 -6.26 26.62 38.88
N PRO A 16 -6.53 27.16 40.10
CA PRO A 16 -6.75 26.35 41.31
C PRO A 16 -7.89 25.33 41.18
N ALA A 17 -8.94 25.68 40.45
CA ALA A 17 -10.13 24.84 40.26
C ALA A 17 -9.87 23.56 39.45
N VAL A 18 -8.72 23.43 38.80
CA VAL A 18 -8.37 22.30 37.91
C VAL A 18 -7.03 21.67 38.30
N GLU A 19 -6.46 22.02 39.45
CA GLU A 19 -5.22 21.43 39.94
C GLU A 19 -5.40 19.96 40.38
N GLU A 20 -6.48 19.65 41.12
CA GLU A 20 -6.82 18.29 41.55
C GLU A 20 -7.03 17.27 40.41
N PRO A 21 -7.75 17.58 39.30
CA PRO A 21 -7.93 16.64 38.20
C PRO A 21 -6.71 16.50 37.27
N LEU A 22 -5.63 17.28 37.45
CA LEU A 22 -4.48 17.18 36.56
C LEU A 22 -3.75 15.85 36.77
N PRO A 23 -3.37 15.15 35.68
CA PRO A 23 -2.51 13.99 35.79
C PRO A 23 -1.21 14.34 36.52
N CYS A 24 -0.88 13.59 37.57
CA CYS A 24 0.37 13.77 38.29
C CYS A 24 1.59 13.62 37.35
N LEU A 25 2.77 14.07 37.79
CA LEU A 25 3.96 14.14 36.94
C LEU A 25 4.32 12.82 36.25
N SER A 26 4.14 11.68 36.92
CA SER A 26 4.40 10.35 36.35
C SER A 26 3.40 10.00 35.24
N HIS A 27 2.11 10.27 35.43
CA HIS A 27 1.10 10.13 34.38
C HIS A 27 1.36 11.07 33.21
N HIS A 28 1.75 12.32 33.47
CA HIS A 28 2.10 13.25 32.41
C HIS A 28 3.27 12.73 31.54
N ARG A 29 4.33 12.18 32.16
CA ARG A 29 5.44 11.55 31.41
C ARG A 29 4.94 10.39 30.54
N ARG A 30 4.05 9.54 31.05
CA ARG A 30 3.41 8.46 30.25
C ARG A 30 2.61 9.02 29.08
N ILE A 31 1.89 10.12 29.28
CA ILE A 31 1.14 10.80 28.22
C ILE A 31 2.06 11.36 27.13
N LEU A 32 3.22 11.94 27.48
CA LEU A 32 4.21 12.39 26.50
C LEU A 32 4.75 11.23 25.65
N VAL A 33 5.08 10.11 26.28
CA VAL A 33 5.53 8.89 25.59
C VAL A 33 4.45 8.38 24.63
N LEU A 34 3.20 8.31 25.10
CA LEU A 34 2.06 7.90 24.28
C LEU A 34 1.86 8.84 23.09
N HIS A 35 1.93 10.15 23.31
CA HIS A 35 1.77 11.15 22.26
C HIS A 35 2.83 11.01 21.16
N ASN A 36 4.08 10.70 21.52
CA ASN A 36 5.13 10.44 20.53
C ASN A 36 4.83 9.18 19.70
N LYS A 37 4.40 8.08 20.34
CA LYS A 37 3.96 6.87 19.62
C LYS A 37 2.79 7.15 18.68
N MET A 38 1.81 7.94 19.12
CA MET A 38 0.68 8.35 18.29
C MET A 38 1.11 9.17 17.08
N LYS A 39 2.09 10.07 17.21
CA LYS A 39 2.64 10.84 16.08
C LYS A 39 3.28 9.95 15.03
N GLU A 40 4.05 8.96 15.45
CA GLU A 40 4.68 8.02 14.54
C GLU A 40 3.63 7.20 13.77
N LEU A 41 2.64 6.64 14.48
CA LEU A 41 1.56 5.89 13.83
C LEU A 41 0.68 6.78 12.94
N GLN A 42 0.47 8.04 13.33
CA GLN A 42 -0.22 9.01 12.48
C GLN A 42 0.51 9.22 11.16
N SER A 43 1.85 9.35 11.18
CA SER A 43 2.64 9.49 9.95
C SER A 43 2.51 8.26 9.03
N VAL A 44 2.38 7.06 9.60
CA VAL A 44 2.13 5.83 8.83
C VAL A 44 0.74 5.87 8.21
N CYS A 45 -0.29 6.25 8.97
CA CYS A 45 -1.65 6.39 8.46
C CYS A 45 -1.73 7.41 7.32
N GLU A 46 -1.08 8.57 7.48
CA GLU A 46 -1.01 9.59 6.43
C GLU A 46 -0.38 9.03 5.15
N LYS A 47 0.73 8.30 5.27
CA LYS A 47 1.39 7.65 4.14
C LYS A 47 0.53 6.58 3.48
N LEU A 48 -0.25 5.84 4.25
CA LEU A 48 -1.18 4.83 3.72
C LEU A 48 -2.37 5.42 2.97
N GLN A 49 -2.79 6.64 3.33
CA GLN A 49 -3.91 7.34 2.70
C GLN A 49 -3.53 8.07 1.40
N GLU A 50 -2.25 8.11 1.03
CA GLU A 50 -1.80 8.73 -0.21
C GLU A 50 -2.31 7.94 -1.45
N HIS A 51 -2.84 8.66 -2.45
CA HIS A 51 -3.49 8.08 -3.64
C HIS A 51 -2.61 7.16 -4.50
N LYS A 52 -1.27 7.25 -4.40
CA LYS A 52 -0.33 6.54 -5.27
C LYS A 52 0.56 5.56 -4.48
N ARG A 53 -0.04 4.77 -3.60
CA ARG A 53 0.68 3.76 -2.79
C ARG A 53 0.61 2.39 -3.42
N THR A 54 1.76 1.73 -3.52
CA THR A 54 1.84 0.35 -4.00
C THR A 54 1.64 -0.64 -2.85
N LEU A 55 1.15 -1.86 -3.16
CA LEU A 55 1.06 -2.95 -2.16
C LEU A 55 2.40 -3.25 -1.47
N GLY A 56 3.52 -3.11 -2.20
CA GLY A 56 4.86 -3.30 -1.65
C GLY A 56 5.21 -2.24 -0.59
N GLU A 57 4.86 -0.99 -0.84
CA GLU A 57 5.08 0.11 0.13
C GLU A 57 4.16 -0.01 1.34
N VAL A 58 2.88 -0.37 1.14
CA VAL A 58 1.95 -0.67 2.23
C VAL A 58 2.51 -1.77 3.11
N ARG A 59 3.04 -2.85 2.51
CA ARG A 59 3.64 -3.95 3.27
C ARG A 59 4.90 -3.52 4.02
N ALA A 60 5.77 -2.72 3.40
CA ALA A 60 6.96 -2.19 4.07
C ALA A 60 6.61 -1.32 5.29
N LEU A 61 5.55 -0.52 5.22
CA LEU A 61 5.05 0.26 6.35
C LEU A 61 4.54 -0.63 7.48
N PHE A 62 3.79 -1.69 7.15
CA PHE A 62 3.32 -2.67 8.14
C PHE A 62 4.46 -3.45 8.79
N ASP A 63 5.45 -3.90 8.02
CA ASP A 63 6.63 -4.60 8.52
C ASP A 63 7.43 -3.70 9.48
N ALA A 64 7.61 -2.42 9.15
CA ALA A 64 8.24 -1.44 10.03
C ALA A 64 7.43 -1.19 11.31
N CYS A 65 6.10 -1.14 11.22
CA CYS A 65 5.22 -1.03 12.38
C CYS A 65 5.35 -2.25 13.30
N MET A 66 5.37 -3.47 12.76
CA MET A 66 5.53 -4.69 13.56
C MET A 66 6.91 -4.76 14.23
N ALA A 67 7.97 -4.37 13.51
CA ALA A 67 9.32 -4.34 14.07
C ALA A 67 9.43 -3.37 15.26
N LYS A 68 8.75 -2.22 15.19
CA LYS A 68 8.76 -1.21 16.27
C LYS A 68 7.74 -1.49 17.37
N TYR A 69 6.60 -2.07 17.02
CA TYR A 69 5.48 -2.36 17.89
C TYR A 69 5.07 -3.84 17.75
N PRO A 70 5.78 -4.77 18.39
CA PRO A 70 5.52 -6.22 18.24
C PRO A 70 4.08 -6.64 18.55
N VAL A 71 3.39 -5.90 19.42
CA VAL A 71 1.96 -6.10 19.73
C VAL A 71 1.04 -6.00 18.49
N MET A 72 1.50 -5.37 17.40
CA MET A 72 0.74 -5.23 16.16
C MET A 72 0.86 -6.44 15.22
N GLU A 73 1.74 -7.39 15.51
CA GLU A 73 2.05 -8.52 14.62
C GLU A 73 0.80 -9.31 14.24
N GLU A 74 -0.07 -9.64 15.20
CA GLU A 74 -1.30 -10.41 14.94
C GLU A 74 -2.23 -9.71 13.92
N TYR A 75 -2.19 -8.38 13.89
CA TYR A 75 -3.09 -7.56 13.08
C TYR A 75 -2.50 -7.18 11.72
N LEU A 76 -1.18 -7.13 11.59
CA LEU A 76 -0.49 -6.59 10.40
C LEU A 76 0.37 -7.61 9.65
N LYS A 77 0.57 -8.81 10.19
CA LYS A 77 1.36 -9.85 9.53
C LYS A 77 0.76 -10.22 8.16
N PRO A 78 1.56 -10.81 7.26
CA PRO A 78 1.08 -11.23 5.93
C PRO A 78 -0.11 -12.20 5.91
N THR A 79 -0.40 -12.86 7.03
CA THR A 79 -1.52 -13.78 7.22
C THR A 79 -2.58 -13.23 8.17
N ALA A 80 -2.54 -11.93 8.47
CA ALA A 80 -3.52 -11.28 9.33
C ALA A 80 -4.90 -11.28 8.67
N LYS A 81 -5.96 -11.22 9.49
CA LYS A 81 -7.36 -11.25 9.04
C LYS A 81 -7.74 -10.11 8.09
N ILE A 82 -6.96 -9.02 8.08
CA ILE A 82 -7.17 -7.88 7.17
C ILE A 82 -6.68 -8.17 5.74
N VAL A 83 -5.80 -9.16 5.56
CA VAL A 83 -5.24 -9.59 4.28
C VAL A 83 -6.22 -10.57 3.64
N LEU A 84 -6.82 -10.18 2.51
CA LEU A 84 -7.89 -10.96 1.88
C LEU A 84 -7.35 -12.19 1.16
N SER A 85 -6.26 -12.01 0.41
CA SER A 85 -5.62 -13.09 -0.33
C SER A 85 -4.11 -13.03 -0.13
N PRO A 86 -3.58 -13.69 0.92
CA PRO A 86 -2.16 -13.64 1.25
C PRO A 86 -1.24 -14.05 0.10
N THR A 87 -1.64 -15.06 -0.68
CA THR A 87 -0.85 -15.57 -1.82
C THR A 87 -0.88 -14.61 -3.01
N PHE A 88 -2.02 -14.00 -3.32
CA PHE A 88 -2.13 -12.98 -4.37
C PHE A 88 -1.39 -11.69 -3.99
N GLU A 89 -1.57 -11.18 -2.77
CA GLU A 89 -0.88 -9.97 -2.32
C GLU A 89 0.65 -10.17 -2.32
N ALA A 90 1.14 -11.33 -1.88
CA ALA A 90 2.56 -11.67 -1.96
C ALA A 90 3.06 -11.73 -3.41
N ALA A 91 2.27 -12.30 -4.32
CA ALA A 91 2.57 -12.34 -5.74
C ALA A 91 2.66 -10.92 -6.33
N ALA A 92 1.69 -10.06 -6.04
CA ALA A 92 1.66 -8.67 -6.49
C ALA A 92 2.87 -7.87 -5.99
N ILE A 93 3.25 -8.04 -4.72
CA ILE A 93 4.46 -7.43 -4.14
C ILE A 93 5.74 -7.90 -4.87
N LYS A 94 5.83 -9.20 -5.20
CA LYS A 94 6.97 -9.76 -5.93
C LYS A 94 7.04 -9.22 -7.36
N VAL A 95 5.92 -9.13 -8.06
CA VAL A 95 5.85 -8.56 -9.41
C VAL A 95 6.29 -7.11 -9.43
N THR A 96 5.76 -6.26 -8.54
CA THR A 96 6.13 -4.84 -8.48
C THR A 96 7.59 -4.63 -8.08
N SER A 97 8.15 -5.56 -7.28
CA SER A 97 9.55 -5.53 -6.85
C SER A 97 10.52 -6.24 -7.80
N SER A 98 10.06 -6.70 -8.97
CA SER A 98 10.86 -7.48 -9.94
C SER A 98 11.53 -8.74 -9.33
N ARG A 99 10.87 -9.36 -8.35
CA ARG A 99 11.30 -10.59 -7.67
C ARG A 99 10.70 -11.82 -8.34
N PRO A 100 11.36 -13.00 -8.22
CA PRO A 100 10.83 -14.23 -8.79
C PRO A 100 9.51 -14.62 -8.11
N VAL A 101 8.50 -14.92 -8.93
CA VAL A 101 7.17 -15.38 -8.53
C VAL A 101 7.14 -16.90 -8.62
N SER A 102 6.60 -17.57 -7.61
CA SER A 102 6.47 -19.04 -7.60
C SER A 102 5.33 -19.50 -8.51
N SER A 103 5.28 -20.79 -8.86
CA SER A 103 4.19 -21.33 -9.69
C SER A 103 2.80 -21.15 -9.05
N ALA A 104 2.68 -21.31 -7.72
CA ALA A 104 1.42 -21.12 -7.00
C ALA A 104 0.96 -19.66 -7.03
N GLU A 105 1.89 -18.72 -6.93
CA GLU A 105 1.63 -17.27 -7.03
C GLU A 105 1.33 -16.84 -8.47
N ALA A 106 2.00 -17.42 -9.47
CA ALA A 106 1.71 -17.13 -10.86
C ALA A 106 0.25 -17.50 -11.22
N LYS A 107 -0.24 -18.63 -10.68
CA LYS A 107 -1.64 -19.05 -10.85
C LYS A 107 -2.66 -18.04 -10.32
N THR A 108 -2.35 -17.32 -9.23
CA THR A 108 -3.27 -16.29 -8.69
C THR A 108 -3.25 -15.01 -9.52
N LEU A 109 -2.20 -14.79 -10.30
CA LEU A 109 -2.05 -13.65 -11.20
C LEU A 109 -2.48 -13.92 -12.64
N GLU A 110 -2.85 -15.17 -12.99
CA GLU A 110 -3.31 -15.53 -14.35
C GLU A 110 -4.39 -14.60 -14.90
N PRO A 111 -5.42 -14.17 -14.12
CA PRO A 111 -6.42 -13.23 -14.63
C PRO A 111 -5.86 -11.86 -15.05
N PHE A 112 -4.68 -11.49 -14.53
CA PHE A 112 -4.00 -10.22 -14.81
C PHE A 112 -2.83 -10.38 -15.79
N ARG A 113 -2.62 -11.59 -16.30
CA ARG A 113 -1.60 -11.88 -17.30
C ARG A 113 -2.03 -11.22 -18.61
N ARG A 114 -1.17 -10.37 -19.19
CA ARG A 114 -1.44 -9.81 -20.51
C ARG A 114 -1.55 -10.97 -21.52
N PRO A 115 -2.59 -11.01 -22.37
CA PRO A 115 -2.66 -11.98 -23.45
C PRO A 115 -1.38 -11.91 -24.28
N GLU A 116 -0.75 -13.07 -24.53
CA GLU A 116 0.39 -13.16 -25.42
C GLU A 116 -0.08 -12.71 -26.82
N GLY A 117 0.23 -11.45 -27.20
CA GLY A 117 -0.21 -10.87 -28.47
C GLY A 117 -0.77 -9.44 -28.41
N SER A 118 -1.04 -8.85 -27.24
CA SER A 118 -1.32 -7.40 -27.18
C SER A 118 -0.03 -6.59 -27.10
N GLU A 119 0.73 -6.65 -28.18
CA GLU A 119 1.37 -5.42 -28.66
C GLU A 119 0.23 -4.41 -28.82
N GLN A 120 0.47 -3.14 -28.47
CA GLN A 120 -0.47 -2.08 -28.83
C GLN A 120 -0.55 -2.04 -30.36
N SER A 121 -1.43 -2.85 -30.95
CA SER A 121 -1.99 -2.56 -32.26
C SER A 121 -3.02 -1.45 -32.05
N GLY A 122 -2.52 -0.26 -31.68
CA GLY A 122 -3.05 0.90 -32.36
C GLY A 122 -2.88 0.61 -33.85
N ASP A 123 -3.87 1.00 -34.65
CA ASP A 123 -3.88 0.89 -36.09
C ASP A 123 -2.72 1.75 -36.66
N GLU A 124 -1.48 1.34 -36.38
CA GLU A 124 -0.26 1.96 -36.84
C GLU A 124 -0.05 1.41 -38.25
N PRO A 125 0.01 2.30 -39.26
CA PRO A 125 0.22 1.90 -40.63
C PRO A 125 1.49 1.05 -40.72
N ALA A 126 1.46 0.05 -41.61
CA ALA A 126 2.54 -0.93 -41.77
C ALA A 126 3.91 -0.24 -41.69
N PRO A 127 4.83 -0.73 -40.83
CA PRO A 127 6.09 -0.06 -40.55
C PRO A 127 6.85 0.16 -41.84
N ASP A 128 7.28 1.41 -42.06
CA ASP A 128 8.01 1.76 -43.26
C ASP A 128 9.36 1.01 -43.35
N PHE A 129 9.91 0.97 -44.56
CA PHE A 129 11.15 0.25 -44.85
C PHE A 129 12.31 0.67 -43.93
N ALA A 130 12.35 1.93 -43.51
CA ALA A 130 13.38 2.44 -42.59
C ALA A 130 13.24 1.86 -41.18
N SER A 131 12.00 1.79 -40.67
CA SER A 131 11.68 1.21 -39.36
C SER A 131 12.06 -0.27 -39.27
N GLU A 132 11.87 -1.03 -40.35
CA GLU A 132 12.26 -2.44 -40.43
C GLU A 132 13.78 -2.64 -40.43
N ILE A 133 14.54 -1.77 -41.10
CA ILE A 133 16.02 -1.80 -41.10
C ILE A 133 16.55 -1.51 -39.69
N LEU A 134 16.02 -0.49 -39.01
CA LEU A 134 16.45 -0.11 -37.67
C LEU A 134 16.15 -1.21 -36.63
N ARG A 135 15.01 -1.91 -36.77
CA ARG A 135 14.65 -3.05 -35.91
C ARG A 135 15.61 -4.21 -36.06
N ARG A 136 16.05 -4.50 -37.29
CA ARG A 136 17.05 -5.56 -37.57
C ARG A 136 18.43 -5.21 -37.02
N ALA A 137 18.81 -3.94 -37.07
CA ALA A 137 20.07 -3.45 -36.51
C ALA A 137 20.11 -3.47 -34.97
N LYS A 138 18.95 -3.38 -34.29
CA LYS A 138 18.84 -3.31 -32.83
C LYS A 138 18.82 -4.65 -32.08
N LYS A 139 18.93 -5.80 -32.73
CA LYS A 139 19.00 -7.12 -32.05
C LYS A 139 20.45 -7.59 -31.82
N PRO A 140 21.10 -7.29 -30.69
CA PRO A 140 22.12 -8.16 -30.12
C PRO A 140 21.46 -9.25 -29.25
N ARG A 141 22.13 -10.39 -29.19
CA ARG A 141 21.72 -11.67 -28.57
C ARG A 141 21.62 -11.59 -27.04
N THR A 142 20.64 -10.85 -26.49
CA THR A 142 20.34 -10.92 -25.06
C THR A 142 19.36 -12.05 -24.80
N SER A 143 19.85 -13.08 -24.12
CA SER A 143 19.11 -14.23 -23.61
C SER A 143 17.80 -13.81 -22.95
N GLN A 144 16.70 -14.46 -23.37
CA GLN A 144 15.36 -14.33 -22.82
C GLN A 144 15.36 -14.37 -21.29
N ARG A 145 15.21 -13.21 -20.66
CA ARG A 145 14.48 -13.10 -19.41
C ARG A 145 13.07 -12.69 -19.82
N ARG A 146 12.15 -13.66 -19.90
CA ARG A 146 10.72 -13.36 -20.10
C ARG A 146 10.26 -12.54 -18.89
N ALA A 147 10.33 -11.22 -19.00
CA ALA A 147 9.51 -10.35 -18.19
C ALA A 147 8.07 -10.70 -18.57
N VAL A 148 7.38 -11.41 -17.69
CA VAL A 148 5.94 -11.61 -17.84
C VAL A 148 5.34 -10.24 -17.61
N ASP A 149 4.90 -9.62 -18.70
CA ASP A 149 4.26 -8.31 -18.66
C ASP A 149 2.87 -8.48 -18.03
N TYR A 150 2.78 -8.26 -16.73
CA TYR A 150 1.50 -8.08 -16.07
C TYR A 150 0.93 -6.72 -16.49
N VAL A 151 -0.39 -6.63 -16.69
CA VAL A 151 -1.06 -5.32 -16.78
C VAL A 151 -0.60 -4.49 -15.58
N PRO A 152 -0.34 -3.17 -15.71
CA PRO A 152 0.05 -2.37 -14.56
C PRO A 152 -1.02 -2.52 -13.48
N LEU A 153 -0.74 -3.34 -12.46
CA LEU A 153 -1.61 -3.53 -11.29
C LEU A 153 -1.86 -2.19 -10.57
N LEU A 154 -1.08 -1.16 -10.93
CA LEU A 154 -1.24 0.25 -10.56
C LEU A 154 -2.54 0.89 -11.08
N GLY A 155 -3.12 0.40 -12.18
CA GLY A 155 -4.36 0.93 -12.77
C GLY A 155 -5.63 0.20 -12.34
N ALA A 156 -5.51 -0.97 -11.73
CA ALA A 156 -6.63 -1.83 -11.34
C ALA A 156 -7.03 -1.69 -9.86
N ILE A 157 -6.42 -0.77 -9.11
CA ILE A 157 -6.82 -0.49 -7.72
C ILE A 157 -8.08 0.39 -7.78
N PRO A 158 -9.23 -0.08 -7.28
CA PRO A 158 -10.43 0.74 -7.26
C PRO A 158 -10.17 1.98 -6.41
N GLN A 159 -10.42 3.15 -6.97
CA GLN A 159 -10.37 4.40 -6.23
C GLN A 159 -11.40 4.31 -5.10
N PRO A 160 -11.06 4.72 -3.85
CA PRO A 160 -12.06 4.83 -2.81
C PRO A 160 -13.18 5.75 -3.31
N VAL A 161 -14.41 5.24 -3.39
CA VAL A 161 -15.57 6.08 -3.69
C VAL A 161 -15.72 7.09 -2.54
N THR A 162 -15.33 8.34 -2.79
CA THR A 162 -15.58 9.46 -1.89
C THR A 162 -17.01 9.93 -2.16
N ASP A 163 -17.92 9.71 -1.22
CA ASP A 163 -19.19 10.43 -1.22
C ASP A 163 -18.98 11.89 -0.79
N ALA A 164 -19.97 12.74 -1.06
CA ALA A 164 -19.94 14.18 -0.77
C ALA A 164 -19.84 14.53 0.73
N SER A 165 -19.75 13.52 1.62
CA SER A 165 -19.59 13.66 3.07
C SER A 165 -18.14 13.45 3.53
N GLY A 166 -17.22 13.07 2.64
CA GLY A 166 -15.80 12.85 2.97
C GLY A 166 -15.55 11.66 3.91
N TYR A 167 -16.54 10.78 4.09
CA TYR A 167 -16.43 9.57 4.90
C TYR A 167 -16.57 8.33 4.01
N SER A 168 -15.48 7.58 3.82
CA SER A 168 -15.52 6.26 3.18
C SER A 168 -16.42 5.30 3.97
N ARG A 169 -17.61 5.01 3.46
CA ARG A 169 -18.57 4.09 4.10
C ARG A 169 -18.94 2.83 3.29
N SER A 170 -18.42 2.61 2.08
CA SER A 170 -18.61 1.32 1.40
C SER A 170 -17.41 0.40 1.60
N ALA A 171 -17.70 -0.89 1.71
CA ALA A 171 -16.77 -1.93 2.13
C ALA A 171 -15.58 -2.06 1.16
N ASN A 172 -14.42 -1.53 1.55
CA ASN A 172 -13.10 -1.85 0.97
C ASN A 172 -12.84 -3.36 0.86
N ARG A 173 -13.62 -4.19 1.56
CA ARG A 173 -13.51 -5.65 1.60
C ARG A 173 -13.76 -6.31 0.24
N ASP A 174 -14.63 -5.74 -0.59
CA ASP A 174 -14.99 -6.32 -1.88
C ASP A 174 -14.14 -5.76 -3.03
N LEU A 175 -13.44 -4.63 -2.84
CA LEU A 175 -12.59 -3.98 -3.85
C LEU A 175 -11.26 -4.69 -4.09
N TRP A 176 -10.81 -5.50 -3.13
CA TRP A 176 -9.52 -6.21 -3.17
C TRP A 176 -9.66 -7.72 -3.34
N ASN A 177 -10.86 -8.20 -3.71
CA ASN A 177 -11.06 -9.59 -4.09
C ASN A 177 -10.62 -9.79 -5.54
N ALA A 178 -9.79 -10.79 -5.81
CA ALA A 178 -9.35 -11.12 -7.17
C ALA A 178 -10.54 -11.40 -8.12
N SER A 179 -11.66 -11.90 -7.59
CA SER A 179 -12.87 -12.16 -8.38
C SER A 179 -13.65 -10.91 -8.77
N THR A 180 -13.51 -9.79 -8.06
CA THR A 180 -14.20 -8.52 -8.36
C THR A 180 -13.38 -7.58 -9.24
N LEU A 181 -12.07 -7.83 -9.37
CA LEU A 181 -11.14 -7.05 -10.20
C LEU A 181 -11.05 -7.53 -11.66
N VAL A 182 -11.77 -8.60 -12.01
CA VAL A 182 -11.67 -9.30 -13.31
C VAL A 182 -12.97 -9.16 -14.15
N SER A 183 -13.93 -8.33 -13.74
CA SER A 183 -15.14 -8.02 -14.53
C SER A 183 -15.07 -6.69 -15.23
#